data_AF-A0A6N9DJ06-F1
#
_entry.id   AF-A0A6N9DJ06-F1
#
_cell.length_a   1.000
_cell.length_b   1.000
_cell.length_c   1.000
_cell.angle_alpha   90.00
_cell.angle_beta   90.00
_cell.angle_gamma   90.00
#
_symmetry.space_group_name_H-M   'P 1'
#
loop_
_entity.id
_entity.type
_entity.pdbx_description
1 polymer ?
#
loop_
_entity_poly.entity_id
_entity_poly.type
_entity_poly.pdbx_seq_one_letter_code
_entity_poly.pdbx_strand_id
1 'polypeptide(L)'
;MVVTRYTELSHQLGVTPSAGLETLRRFGLNTEASIQFINDYIRLAAQYPNVRQINLHFAPKRWHDDAQTVGRDGKYDLFIHSVREIAAFCERNDLELVLENNNSYWTDDIKDAPHEEVDWSQRNENFGMAPEDWHQAAIDVDRHNVALCLDSSHVVTYAHRFPEDQREERVLAFLSRPDLIRHVHWNDNYLYDYRGRKDSHAALDHGTLPTEMHRRIKYLDATLLMEHFHGVDILEGELAFIDSL
;
A
#
# COMPACT_ATOMS: atom_id res chain seq x y z
N MET A 1 -0.01 -36.51 10.53
CA MET A 1 0.06 -35.17 9.91
C MET A 1 1.40 -34.58 10.33
N VAL A 2 2.35 -34.46 9.41
CA VAL A 2 3.67 -33.89 9.71
C VAL A 2 3.50 -32.38 9.66
N VAL A 3 3.65 -31.71 10.81
CA VAL A 3 3.67 -30.25 10.90
C VAL A 3 5.13 -29.83 10.78
N THR A 4 5.54 -29.42 9.59
CA THR A 4 6.86 -28.81 9.37
C THR A 4 6.77 -27.37 9.84
N ARG A 5 7.68 -26.96 10.75
CA ARG A 5 7.72 -25.58 11.25
C ARG A 5 8.55 -24.73 10.28
N TYR A 6 8.18 -23.47 10.05
CA TYR A 6 8.87 -22.57 9.11
C TYR A 6 10.35 -22.36 9.45
N THR A 7 10.75 -22.51 10.72
CA THR A 7 12.14 -22.47 11.17
C THR A 7 13.01 -23.57 10.55
N GLU A 8 12.40 -24.57 9.92
CA GLU A 8 13.05 -25.72 9.28
C GLU A 8 13.08 -25.59 7.75
N LEU A 9 12.45 -24.55 7.17
CA LEU A 9 12.50 -24.27 5.74
C LEU A 9 13.73 -23.40 5.44
N SER A 10 14.67 -23.95 4.67
CA SER A 10 15.80 -23.19 4.11
C SER A 10 15.66 -23.13 2.60
N HIS A 11 15.71 -21.92 2.04
CA HIS A 11 15.72 -21.69 0.59
C HIS A 11 17.00 -20.94 0.19
N GLN A 12 17.58 -21.34 -0.94
CA GLN A 12 18.68 -20.59 -1.55
C GLN A 12 18.13 -19.32 -2.19
N LEU A 13 18.70 -18.17 -1.82
CA LEU A 13 18.43 -16.89 -2.46
C LEU A 13 18.75 -16.96 -3.96
N GLY A 14 17.83 -16.47 -4.81
CA GLY A 14 18.00 -16.42 -6.27
C GLY A 14 17.51 -17.66 -7.02
N VAL A 15 16.94 -18.67 -6.34
CA VAL A 15 16.29 -19.82 -6.98
C VAL A 15 14.78 -19.69 -6.79
N THR A 16 14.01 -19.60 -7.87
CA THR A 16 12.55 -19.72 -7.83
C THR A 16 12.20 -21.04 -7.15
N PRO A 17 11.45 -21.05 -6.03
CA PRO A 17 11.16 -22.29 -5.31
C PRO A 17 10.57 -23.34 -6.27
N SER A 18 11.21 -24.50 -6.36
CA SER A 18 10.70 -25.65 -7.12
C SER A 18 9.51 -26.33 -6.43
N ALA A 19 9.11 -25.85 -5.25
CA ALA A 19 7.77 -26.08 -4.74
C ALA A 19 6.80 -25.30 -5.63
N GLY A 20 6.45 -25.88 -6.77
CA GLY A 20 5.53 -25.28 -7.72
C GLY A 20 4.26 -24.81 -7.02
N LEU A 21 3.62 -23.78 -7.57
CA LEU A 21 2.35 -23.21 -7.11
C LEU A 21 1.31 -24.26 -6.67
N GLU A 22 1.34 -25.45 -7.28
CA GLU A 22 0.50 -26.60 -6.95
C GLU A 22 0.75 -27.19 -5.55
N THR A 23 1.99 -27.21 -5.07
CA THR A 23 2.35 -27.65 -3.72
C THR A 23 1.87 -26.66 -2.66
N LEU A 24 2.05 -25.36 -2.92
CA LEU A 24 1.59 -24.28 -2.04
C LEU A 24 0.05 -24.23 -1.96
N ARG A 25 -0.63 -24.43 -3.10
CA ARG A 25 -2.09 -24.59 -3.18
C ARG A 25 -2.60 -25.80 -2.41
N ARG A 26 -1.88 -26.94 -2.46
CA ARG A 26 -2.27 -28.20 -1.81
C ARG A 26 -2.21 -28.14 -0.29
N PHE A 27 -1.35 -27.32 0.29
CA PHE A 27 -1.22 -27.20 1.75
C PHE A 27 -2.10 -26.11 2.37
N GLY A 28 -2.79 -25.28 1.58
CA GLY A 28 -3.55 -24.14 2.11
C GLY A 28 -2.67 -23.08 2.78
N LEU A 29 -1.35 -23.11 2.52
CA LEU A 29 -0.34 -22.26 3.13
C LEU A 29 -0.03 -21.08 2.19
N ASN A 30 -0.90 -20.07 2.14
CA ASN A 30 -0.55 -18.82 1.44
C ASN A 30 0.23 -17.86 2.35
N THR A 31 -0.07 -17.86 3.65
CA THR A 31 0.38 -16.81 4.55
C THR A 31 1.82 -17.03 4.97
N GLU A 32 2.15 -18.24 5.41
CA GLU A 32 3.51 -18.60 5.82
C GLU A 32 4.53 -18.45 4.66
N ALA A 33 4.14 -18.87 3.45
CA ALA A 33 4.99 -18.70 2.27
C ALA A 33 5.19 -17.22 1.90
N SER A 34 4.14 -16.40 2.04
CA SER A 34 4.24 -14.95 1.80
C SER A 34 5.13 -14.26 2.84
N ILE A 35 4.97 -14.59 4.13
CA ILE A 35 5.84 -14.08 5.21
C ILE A 35 7.29 -14.48 4.94
N GLN A 36 7.54 -15.74 4.56
CA GLN A 36 8.89 -16.21 4.28
C GLN A 36 9.51 -15.47 3.09
N PHE A 37 8.75 -15.28 2.00
CA PHE A 37 9.21 -14.52 0.83
C PHE A 37 9.58 -13.08 1.21
N ILE A 38 8.73 -12.41 2.00
CA ILE A 38 8.97 -11.06 2.50
C ILE A 38 10.21 -11.03 3.41
N ASN A 39 10.37 -11.99 4.32
CA ASN A 39 11.54 -12.07 5.21
C ASN A 39 12.84 -12.28 4.44
N ASP A 40 12.83 -13.05 3.35
CA ASP A 40 13.99 -13.23 2.49
C ASP A 40 14.36 -11.93 1.75
N TYR A 41 13.36 -11.15 1.31
CA TYR A 41 13.58 -9.80 0.79
C TYR A 41 14.15 -8.86 1.85
N ILE A 42 13.60 -8.85 3.07
CA ILE A 42 14.10 -8.03 4.19
C ILE A 42 15.56 -8.36 4.50
N ARG A 43 15.92 -9.65 4.52
CA ARG A 43 17.31 -10.08 4.73
C ARG A 43 18.25 -9.55 3.66
N LEU A 44 17.80 -9.47 2.41
CA LEU A 44 18.58 -8.88 1.32
C LEU A 44 18.68 -7.36 1.49
N ALA A 45 17.56 -6.69 1.78
CA ALA A 45 17.49 -5.25 1.98
C ALA A 45 18.41 -4.78 3.13
N ALA A 46 18.48 -5.55 4.21
CA ALA A 46 19.35 -5.30 5.37
C ALA A 46 20.86 -5.29 5.04
N GLN A 47 21.27 -5.83 3.88
CA GLN A 47 22.66 -5.79 3.45
C GLN A 47 23.07 -4.41 2.91
N TYR A 48 22.10 -3.55 2.58
CA TYR A 48 22.35 -2.21 2.09
C TYR A 48 22.45 -1.22 3.26
N PRO A 49 23.59 -0.53 3.46
CA PRO A 49 23.88 0.18 4.70
C PRO A 49 22.99 1.38 4.99
N ASN A 50 22.33 1.92 3.96
CA ASN A 50 21.48 3.11 4.04
C ASN A 50 19.99 2.80 3.98
N VAL A 51 19.60 1.53 3.80
CA VAL A 51 18.20 1.14 3.86
C VAL A 51 17.76 1.11 5.33
N ARG A 52 16.62 1.75 5.61
CA ARG A 52 16.05 1.88 6.96
C ARG A 52 14.59 1.46 7.04
N GLN A 53 13.89 1.48 5.91
CA GLN A 53 12.47 1.20 5.83
C GLN A 53 12.21 0.11 4.80
N ILE A 54 11.23 -0.74 5.09
CA ILE A 54 10.62 -1.69 4.17
C ILE A 54 9.20 -1.23 3.96
N ASN A 55 8.84 -0.89 2.73
CA ASN A 55 7.49 -0.52 2.36
C ASN A 55 6.72 -1.75 1.85
N LEU A 56 5.50 -1.96 2.34
CA LEU A 56 4.61 -3.03 1.87
C LEU A 56 3.19 -2.52 1.66
N HIS A 57 2.58 -2.96 0.56
CA HIS A 57 1.13 -2.87 0.38
C HIS A 57 0.40 -3.82 1.32
N PHE A 58 -0.82 -3.45 1.70
CA PHE A 58 -1.69 -4.33 2.47
C PHE A 58 -2.18 -5.51 1.63
N ALA A 59 -2.53 -6.60 2.31
CA ALA A 59 -3.08 -7.80 1.68
C ALA A 59 -4.51 -7.58 1.15
N PRO A 60 -4.97 -8.43 0.21
CA PRO A 60 -6.36 -8.45 -0.22
C PRO A 60 -7.34 -8.71 0.92
N LYS A 61 -8.37 -7.87 1.00
CA LYS A 61 -9.53 -8.01 1.91
C LYS A 61 -10.62 -8.84 1.25
N ARG A 62 -10.85 -8.64 -0.04
CA ARG A 62 -11.72 -9.45 -0.88
C ARG A 62 -11.14 -9.51 -2.28
N TRP A 63 -10.91 -10.72 -2.78
CA TRP A 63 -10.40 -10.96 -4.12
C TRP A 63 -11.13 -12.14 -4.76
N HIS A 64 -12.02 -11.82 -5.69
CA HIS A 64 -12.79 -12.79 -6.46
C HIS A 64 -12.15 -12.90 -7.84
N ASP A 65 -11.60 -14.08 -8.11
CA ASP A 65 -11.12 -14.51 -9.43
C ASP A 65 -11.82 -15.83 -9.76
N ASP A 66 -12.22 -16.03 -11.02
CA ASP A 66 -12.94 -17.22 -11.49
C ASP A 66 -12.16 -18.51 -11.20
N ALA A 67 -10.83 -18.46 -11.28
CA ALA A 67 -9.96 -19.59 -10.99
C ALA A 67 -9.70 -19.79 -9.48
N GLN A 68 -10.00 -18.78 -8.65
CA GLN A 68 -9.78 -18.83 -7.20
C GLN A 68 -10.99 -19.44 -6.51
N THR A 69 -10.88 -20.68 -6.04
CA THR A 69 -11.97 -21.38 -5.33
C THR A 69 -11.90 -21.30 -3.80
N VAL A 70 -10.78 -20.79 -3.25
CA VAL A 70 -10.55 -20.65 -1.80
C VAL A 70 -9.84 -19.32 -1.49
N GLY A 71 -10.00 -18.82 -0.26
CA GLY A 71 -9.29 -17.61 0.19
C GLY A 71 -9.72 -16.31 -0.49
N ARG A 72 -10.98 -16.25 -0.97
CA ARG A 72 -11.56 -15.05 -1.59
C ARG A 72 -11.73 -13.89 -0.61
N ASP A 73 -11.98 -14.22 0.65
CA ASP A 73 -12.13 -13.25 1.72
C ASP A 73 -10.91 -13.29 2.65
N GLY A 74 -10.26 -12.14 2.80
CA GLY A 74 -9.15 -11.92 3.70
C GLY A 74 -9.59 -11.95 5.16
N LYS A 75 -8.75 -12.52 6.02
CA LYS A 75 -8.99 -12.55 7.48
C LYS A 75 -8.16 -11.46 8.13
N TYR A 76 -8.82 -10.43 8.67
CA TYR A 76 -8.14 -9.28 9.27
C TYR A 76 -7.18 -9.68 10.41
N ASP A 77 -7.62 -10.54 11.33
CA ASP A 77 -6.77 -11.02 12.43
C ASP A 77 -5.50 -11.72 11.93
N LEU A 78 -5.60 -12.45 10.81
CA LEU A 78 -4.46 -13.12 10.19
C LEU A 78 -3.54 -12.10 9.51
N PHE A 79 -4.08 -11.07 8.88
CA PHE A 79 -3.31 -9.96 8.33
C PHE A 79 -2.51 -9.25 9.44
N ILE A 80 -3.16 -8.83 10.52
CA ILE A 80 -2.50 -8.16 11.66
C ILE A 80 -1.43 -9.06 12.30
N HIS A 81 -1.72 -10.35 12.49
CA HIS A 81 -0.72 -11.30 12.97
C HIS A 81 0.49 -11.39 12.03
N SER A 82 0.26 -11.47 10.72
CA SER A 82 1.33 -11.57 9.72
C SER A 82 2.21 -10.32 9.71
N VAL A 83 1.60 -9.13 9.78
CA VAL A 83 2.34 -7.86 9.86
C VAL A 83 3.20 -7.82 11.12
N ARG A 84 2.68 -8.26 12.28
CA ARG A 84 3.48 -8.32 13.52
C ARG A 84 4.70 -9.24 13.39
N GLU A 85 4.55 -10.39 12.74
CA GLU A 85 5.65 -11.32 12.50
C GLU A 85 6.72 -10.72 11.56
N ILE A 86 6.29 -10.09 10.47
CA ILE A 86 7.17 -9.39 9.51
C ILE A 86 7.89 -8.22 10.21
N ALA A 87 7.17 -7.41 10.96
CA ALA A 87 7.73 -6.29 11.72
C ALA A 87 8.76 -6.75 12.76
N ALA A 88 8.50 -7.85 13.46
CA ALA A 88 9.49 -8.44 14.37
C ALA A 88 10.75 -8.92 13.62
N PHE A 89 10.63 -9.35 12.36
CA PHE A 89 11.77 -9.66 11.51
C PHE A 89 12.52 -8.40 11.06
N CYS A 90 11.82 -7.32 10.66
CA CYS A 90 12.42 -6.02 10.37
C CYS A 90 13.22 -5.49 11.58
N GLU A 91 12.65 -5.54 12.78
CA GLU A 91 13.29 -5.06 14.02
C GLU A 91 14.63 -5.76 14.28
N ARG A 92 14.69 -7.08 14.09
CA ARG A 92 15.94 -7.85 14.25
C ARG A 92 17.02 -7.49 13.23
N ASN A 93 16.64 -6.83 12.13
CA ASN A 93 17.54 -6.37 11.08
C ASN A 93 17.71 -4.83 11.10
N ASP A 94 17.30 -4.15 12.18
CA ASP A 94 17.38 -2.69 12.33
C ASP A 94 16.64 -1.93 11.22
N LEU A 95 15.45 -2.44 10.85
CA LEU A 95 14.57 -1.87 9.85
C LEU A 95 13.19 -1.55 10.44
N GLU A 96 12.60 -0.45 9.96
CA GLU A 96 11.20 -0.09 10.16
C GLU A 96 10.34 -0.70 9.04
N LEU A 97 9.11 -1.11 9.37
CA LEU A 97 8.11 -1.52 8.39
C LEU A 97 7.10 -0.38 8.21
N VAL A 98 6.90 0.07 6.98
CA VAL A 98 5.85 1.04 6.63
C VAL A 98 4.80 0.39 5.75
N LEU A 99 3.52 0.63 6.06
CA LEU A 99 2.39 0.03 5.35
C LEU A 99 1.69 1.06 4.47
N GLU A 100 1.69 0.82 3.17
CA GLU A 100 1.17 1.74 2.16
C GLU A 100 -0.34 1.66 2.01
N ASN A 101 -1.05 2.80 1.97
CA ASN A 101 -2.47 2.76 1.62
C ASN A 101 -2.66 2.20 0.21
N ASN A 102 -3.82 1.60 -0.05
CA ASN A 102 -4.10 0.92 -1.32
C ASN A 102 -5.03 1.70 -2.24
N ASN A 103 -4.95 1.38 -3.53
CA ASN A 103 -5.89 1.81 -4.54
C ASN A 103 -7.31 1.25 -4.33
N SER A 104 -8.31 2.02 -4.79
CA SER A 104 -9.60 1.46 -5.21
C SER A 104 -9.53 1.05 -6.68
N TYR A 105 -9.90 -0.20 -6.97
CA TYR A 105 -9.78 -0.76 -8.31
C TYR A 105 -10.99 -0.43 -9.18
N TRP A 106 -10.84 0.58 -10.03
CA TRP A 106 -11.79 0.90 -11.11
C TRP A 106 -11.50 0.03 -12.34
N THR A 107 -11.91 -1.24 -12.29
CA THR A 107 -11.69 -2.23 -13.35
C THR A 107 -12.37 -1.84 -14.66
N ASP A 108 -11.95 -2.46 -15.78
CA ASP A 108 -12.39 -2.10 -17.13
C ASP A 108 -13.91 -2.08 -17.32
N ASP A 109 -14.66 -2.88 -16.56
CA ASP A 109 -16.12 -2.95 -16.59
C ASP A 109 -16.83 -1.82 -15.83
N ILE A 110 -16.11 -1.05 -14.99
CA ILE A 110 -16.66 0.08 -14.21
C ILE A 110 -15.89 1.39 -14.36
N LYS A 111 -14.77 1.42 -15.08
CA LYS A 111 -13.87 2.58 -15.15
C LYS A 111 -14.54 3.88 -15.60
N ASP A 112 -15.61 3.79 -16.39
CA ASP A 112 -16.38 4.92 -16.90
C ASP A 112 -17.74 5.09 -16.19
N ALA A 113 -18.11 4.17 -15.29
CA ALA A 113 -19.41 4.20 -14.61
C ALA A 113 -19.49 5.38 -13.61
N PRO A 114 -20.65 6.02 -13.45
CA PRO A 114 -20.91 6.93 -12.33
C PRO A 114 -20.68 6.21 -10.99
N HIS A 115 -20.18 6.92 -9.97
CA HIS A 115 -19.81 6.30 -8.70
C HIS A 115 -21.00 5.64 -7.99
N GLU A 116 -22.19 6.22 -8.14
CA GLU A 116 -23.47 5.78 -7.57
C GLU A 116 -24.02 4.50 -8.20
N GLU A 117 -23.54 4.15 -9.41
CA GLU A 117 -23.94 2.93 -10.12
C GLU A 117 -23.02 1.74 -9.80
N VAL A 118 -21.89 1.99 -9.13
CA VAL A 118 -20.93 0.93 -8.77
C VAL A 118 -21.34 0.24 -7.48
N ASP A 119 -21.71 -1.03 -7.58
CA ASP A 119 -21.87 -1.90 -6.40
C ASP A 119 -20.50 -2.32 -5.85
N TRP A 120 -19.95 -1.51 -4.95
CA TRP A 120 -18.70 -1.79 -4.25
C TRP A 120 -18.73 -3.06 -3.40
N SER A 121 -19.91 -3.59 -3.04
CA SER A 121 -20.01 -4.82 -2.23
C SER A 121 -19.60 -6.08 -3.01
N GLN A 122 -19.45 -6.00 -4.33
CA GLN A 122 -19.03 -7.11 -5.19
C GLN A 122 -17.63 -6.91 -5.78
N ARG A 123 -16.94 -5.81 -5.44
CA ARG A 123 -15.65 -5.46 -6.03
C ARG A 123 -14.47 -5.99 -5.23
N ASN A 124 -13.36 -6.24 -5.91
CA ASN A 124 -12.12 -6.58 -5.24
C ASN A 124 -11.61 -5.39 -4.42
N GLU A 125 -11.17 -5.65 -3.20
CA GLU A 125 -10.71 -4.65 -2.25
C GLU A 125 -9.48 -5.17 -1.51
N ASN A 126 -8.52 -4.28 -1.25
CA ASN A 126 -7.44 -4.52 -0.29
C ASN A 126 -7.82 -3.90 1.06
N PHE A 127 -7.18 -4.38 2.12
CA PHE A 127 -7.13 -3.60 3.36
C PHE A 127 -6.36 -2.29 3.13
N GLY A 128 -6.56 -1.31 4.00
CA GLY A 128 -5.82 -0.04 3.95
C GLY A 128 -6.17 0.86 2.75
N MET A 129 -7.26 0.56 2.04
CA MET A 129 -7.76 1.38 0.94
C MET A 129 -8.57 2.59 1.42
N ALA A 130 -9.28 2.45 2.55
CA ALA A 130 -9.97 3.55 3.22
C ALA A 130 -9.08 4.11 4.35
N PRO A 131 -9.11 5.42 4.63
CA PRO A 131 -8.24 6.03 5.64
C PRO A 131 -8.48 5.44 7.03
N GLU A 132 -9.73 5.14 7.39
CA GLU A 132 -10.07 4.57 8.70
C GLU A 132 -9.48 3.16 8.88
N ASP A 133 -9.60 2.31 7.85
CA ASP A 133 -9.04 0.95 7.84
C ASP A 133 -7.51 0.97 7.88
N TRP A 134 -6.91 1.91 7.13
CA TRP A 134 -5.47 2.12 7.06
C TRP A 134 -4.88 2.57 8.40
N HIS A 135 -5.47 3.57 9.05
CA HIS A 135 -5.04 4.02 10.39
C HIS A 135 -5.26 2.95 11.44
N GLN A 136 -6.41 2.27 11.42
CA GLN A 136 -6.75 1.26 12.42
C GLN A 136 -5.77 0.08 12.38
N ALA A 137 -5.31 -0.33 11.19
CA ALA A 137 -4.33 -1.41 11.09
C ALA A 137 -2.99 -1.08 11.77
N ALA A 138 -2.47 0.13 11.65
CA ALA A 138 -1.25 0.52 12.38
C ALA A 138 -1.46 0.49 13.90
N ILE A 139 -2.63 0.95 14.37
CA ILE A 139 -3.01 0.91 15.78
C ILE A 139 -3.11 -0.54 16.26
N ASP A 140 -3.75 -1.42 15.49
CA ASP A 140 -3.96 -2.81 15.86
C ASP A 140 -2.68 -3.63 15.79
N VAL A 141 -1.75 -3.32 14.88
CA VAL A 141 -0.42 -3.96 14.87
C VAL A 141 0.33 -3.66 16.17
N ASP A 142 0.21 -2.44 16.69
CA ASP A 142 0.75 -1.98 17.98
C ASP A 142 2.23 -2.36 18.18
N ARG A 143 3.07 -1.89 17.25
CA ARG A 143 4.53 -2.06 17.33
C ARG A 143 5.23 -0.74 17.04
N HIS A 144 6.26 -0.46 17.83
CA HIS A 144 7.02 0.80 17.72
C HIS A 144 7.80 0.95 16.40
N ASN A 145 8.10 -0.16 15.72
CA ASN A 145 8.83 -0.18 14.44
C ASN A 145 7.89 -0.38 13.23
N VAL A 146 6.60 -0.10 13.42
CA VAL A 146 5.60 -0.12 12.35
C VAL A 146 4.98 1.26 12.24
N ALA A 147 4.93 1.76 11.01
CA ALA A 147 4.30 3.02 10.66
C ALA A 147 3.56 2.90 9.32
N LEU A 148 3.04 4.02 8.84
CA LEU A 148 2.28 4.10 7.61
C LEU A 148 3.06 4.81 6.50
N CYS A 149 2.87 4.33 5.26
CA CYS A 149 3.32 4.98 4.04
C CYS A 149 2.13 5.59 3.31
N LEU A 150 2.09 6.91 3.13
CA LEU A 150 1.03 7.56 2.36
C LEU A 150 1.43 7.59 0.89
N ASP A 151 0.72 6.89 0.01
CA ASP A 151 0.69 7.21 -1.41
C ASP A 151 -0.48 8.15 -1.72
N SER A 152 -0.16 9.36 -2.19
CA SER A 152 -1.15 10.39 -2.50
C SER A 152 -1.85 10.21 -3.85
N SER A 153 -1.35 9.39 -4.76
CA SER A 153 -2.09 8.99 -5.97
C SER A 153 -3.22 8.01 -5.60
N HIS A 154 -2.93 7.06 -4.72
CA HIS A 154 -3.87 6.02 -4.28
C HIS A 154 -5.12 6.61 -3.63
N VAL A 155 -4.98 7.66 -2.80
CA VAL A 155 -6.13 8.28 -2.12
C VAL A 155 -7.16 8.81 -3.10
N VAL A 156 -6.74 9.23 -4.30
CA VAL A 156 -7.64 9.77 -5.33
C VAL A 156 -8.52 8.67 -5.89
N THR A 157 -7.95 7.49 -6.16
CA THR A 157 -8.74 6.34 -6.66
C THR A 157 -9.86 5.97 -5.67
N TYR A 158 -9.59 6.08 -4.36
CA TYR A 158 -10.59 5.89 -3.30
C TYR A 158 -11.60 7.04 -3.23
N ALA A 159 -11.17 8.29 -3.32
CA ALA A 159 -12.07 9.45 -3.31
C ALA A 159 -13.10 9.40 -4.45
N HIS A 160 -12.73 8.85 -5.62
CA HIS A 160 -13.68 8.66 -6.73
C HIS A 160 -14.89 7.78 -6.40
N ARG A 161 -14.86 7.01 -5.29
CA ARG A 161 -16.02 6.23 -4.80
C ARG A 161 -17.17 7.10 -4.30
N PHE A 162 -16.93 8.41 -4.15
CA PHE A 162 -17.83 9.38 -3.55
C PHE A 162 -18.21 10.48 -4.55
N PRO A 163 -19.33 11.20 -4.28
CA PRO A 163 -19.68 12.41 -5.01
C PRO A 163 -18.54 13.43 -5.01
N GLU A 164 -18.48 14.24 -6.06
CA GLU A 164 -17.39 15.21 -6.28
C GLU A 164 -17.17 16.17 -5.11
N ASP A 165 -18.27 16.67 -4.52
CA ASP A 165 -18.28 17.61 -3.40
C ASP A 165 -17.72 17.04 -2.08
N GLN A 166 -17.55 15.71 -2.00
CA GLN A 166 -16.94 15.05 -0.84
C GLN A 166 -15.47 14.67 -1.08
N ARG A 167 -14.97 14.69 -2.32
CA ARG A 167 -13.67 14.08 -2.65
C ARG A 167 -12.50 14.72 -1.92
N GLU A 168 -12.52 16.04 -1.77
CA GLU A 168 -11.49 16.78 -1.03
C GLU A 168 -11.43 16.36 0.44
N GLU A 169 -12.58 16.23 1.11
CA GLU A 169 -12.65 15.72 2.47
C GLU A 169 -12.06 14.30 2.56
N ARG A 170 -12.38 13.43 1.59
CA ARG A 170 -11.91 12.03 1.56
C ARG A 170 -10.40 11.93 1.41
N VAL A 171 -9.77 12.73 0.53
CA VAL A 171 -8.30 12.69 0.38
C VAL A 171 -7.59 13.27 1.61
N LEU A 172 -8.12 14.35 2.20
CA LEU A 172 -7.53 14.95 3.39
C LEU A 172 -7.70 14.08 4.65
N ALA A 173 -8.68 13.18 4.69
CA ALA A 173 -8.91 12.26 5.80
C ALA A 173 -7.71 11.31 6.06
N PHE A 174 -6.92 10.96 5.04
CA PHE A 174 -5.70 10.16 5.20
C PHE A 174 -4.66 10.87 6.08
N LEU A 175 -4.65 12.21 6.09
CA LEU A 175 -3.72 13.02 6.88
C LEU A 175 -4.25 13.35 8.30
N SER A 176 -5.35 12.73 8.75
CA SER A 176 -5.92 12.97 10.08
C SER A 176 -5.10 12.39 11.23
N ARG A 177 -4.20 11.44 10.94
CA ARG A 177 -3.25 10.82 11.87
C ARG A 177 -1.80 10.97 11.39
N PRO A 178 -1.28 12.21 11.29
CA PRO A 178 0.06 12.45 10.78
C PRO A 178 1.14 11.82 11.66
N ASP A 179 0.84 11.56 12.94
CA ASP A 179 1.71 10.88 13.90
C ASP A 179 2.03 9.42 13.53
N LEU A 180 1.19 8.78 12.70
CA LEU A 180 1.37 7.40 12.23
C LEU A 180 2.17 7.31 10.92
N ILE A 181 2.39 8.42 10.21
CA ILE A 181 2.97 8.44 8.86
C ILE A 181 4.48 8.68 8.97
N ARG A 182 5.28 7.77 8.43
CA ARG A 182 6.76 7.85 8.41
C ARG A 182 7.37 7.78 7.02
N HIS A 183 6.55 7.51 6.01
CA HIS A 183 6.94 7.50 4.61
C HIS A 183 5.80 8.08 3.76
N VAL A 184 6.14 8.73 2.65
CA VAL A 184 5.18 9.22 1.67
C VAL A 184 5.69 8.94 0.27
N HIS A 185 4.89 8.24 -0.52
CA HIS A 185 4.99 8.26 -1.97
C HIS A 185 4.20 9.47 -2.48
N TRP A 186 4.93 10.56 -2.73
CA TRP A 186 4.38 11.86 -3.03
C TRP A 186 4.17 12.02 -4.53
N ASN A 187 2.92 11.82 -4.92
CA ASN A 187 2.44 11.88 -6.30
C ASN A 187 1.23 12.83 -6.40
N ASP A 188 1.00 13.42 -7.57
CA ASP A 188 -0.28 14.06 -7.89
C ASP A 188 -1.21 13.05 -8.60
N ASN A 189 -2.50 13.38 -8.66
CA ASN A 189 -3.48 12.65 -9.45
C ASN A 189 -4.72 13.52 -9.74
N TYR A 190 -5.67 13.02 -10.54
CA TYR A 190 -6.77 13.82 -11.08
C TYR A 190 -8.08 13.65 -10.29
N LEU A 191 -8.27 14.43 -9.23
CA LEU A 191 -9.41 14.32 -8.31
C LEU A 191 -10.79 14.49 -8.97
N TYR A 192 -10.88 15.32 -10.01
CA TYR A 192 -12.15 15.69 -10.65
C TYR A 192 -12.35 15.06 -12.04
N ASP A 193 -11.43 14.20 -12.48
CA ASP A 193 -11.41 13.60 -13.82
C ASP A 193 -11.29 12.07 -13.73
N TYR A 194 -11.90 11.34 -14.65
CA TYR A 194 -11.85 9.87 -14.70
C TYR A 194 -10.42 9.31 -14.75
N ARG A 195 -9.42 10.09 -15.19
CA ARG A 195 -8.00 9.73 -15.08
C ARG A 195 -7.59 9.42 -13.64
N GLY A 196 -8.17 10.08 -12.63
CA GLY A 196 -7.88 9.84 -11.21
C GLY A 196 -8.37 8.51 -10.66
N ARG A 197 -9.15 7.75 -11.45
CA ARG A 197 -9.52 6.37 -11.12
C ARG A 197 -8.39 5.39 -11.36
N LYS A 198 -7.36 5.82 -12.08
CA LYS A 198 -6.11 5.08 -12.24
C LYS A 198 -5.09 5.61 -11.28
N ASP A 199 -4.19 4.71 -10.96
CA ASP A 199 -2.99 5.02 -10.24
C ASP A 199 -1.99 5.74 -11.15
N SER A 200 -2.22 7.04 -11.36
CA SER A 200 -1.63 7.78 -12.49
C SER A 200 -0.23 8.30 -12.20
N HIS A 201 0.13 8.46 -10.92
CA HIS A 201 1.40 9.03 -10.46
C HIS A 201 1.79 10.28 -11.28
N ALA A 202 0.87 11.26 -11.34
CA ALA A 202 1.12 12.48 -12.07
C ALA A 202 2.21 13.31 -11.34
N ALA A 203 2.93 14.13 -12.11
CA ALA A 203 3.85 15.10 -11.55
C ALA A 203 3.13 16.04 -10.58
N LEU A 204 3.83 16.46 -9.53
CA LEU A 204 3.33 17.45 -8.58
C LEU A 204 2.96 18.76 -9.31
N ASP A 205 1.81 19.35 -8.95
CA ASP A 205 1.25 20.56 -9.60
C ASP A 205 0.71 20.33 -11.03
N HIS A 206 0.67 19.09 -11.51
CA HIS A 206 0.13 18.74 -12.83
C HIS A 206 -1.21 17.98 -12.75
N GLY A 207 -1.63 17.58 -11.55
CA GLY A 207 -2.93 16.99 -11.29
C GLY A 207 -3.91 17.99 -10.69
N THR A 208 -4.82 17.48 -9.87
CA THR A 208 -5.86 18.28 -9.21
C THR A 208 -6.06 17.83 -7.77
N LEU A 209 -5.05 17.19 -7.16
CA LEU A 209 -5.05 17.05 -5.70
C LEU A 209 -5.06 18.44 -5.05
N PRO A 210 -5.74 18.60 -3.89
CA PRO A 210 -5.80 19.89 -3.22
C PRO A 210 -4.39 20.33 -2.80
N THR A 211 -4.04 21.59 -3.07
CA THR A 211 -2.76 22.17 -2.62
C THR A 211 -2.56 22.00 -1.10
N GLU A 212 -3.65 22.02 -0.33
CA GLU A 212 -3.61 21.77 1.12
C GLU A 212 -3.08 20.38 1.48
N MET A 213 -3.37 19.34 0.67
CA MET A 213 -2.81 18.01 0.87
C MET A 213 -1.28 18.04 0.71
N HIS A 214 -0.80 18.68 -0.36
CA HIS A 214 0.63 18.84 -0.62
C HIS A 214 1.35 19.65 0.46
N ARG A 215 0.73 20.74 0.96
CA ARG A 215 1.27 21.50 2.10
C ARG A 215 1.44 20.62 3.33
N ARG A 216 0.41 19.84 3.67
CA ARG A 216 0.48 18.93 4.83
C ARG A 216 1.56 17.86 4.66
N ILE A 217 1.67 17.26 3.47
CA ILE A 217 2.71 16.28 3.16
C ILE A 217 4.12 16.86 3.35
N LYS A 218 4.39 18.06 2.79
CA LYS A 218 5.69 18.74 2.88
C LYS A 218 6.22 18.85 4.31
N TYR A 219 5.32 19.04 5.27
CA TYR A 219 5.66 19.27 6.67
C TYR A 219 5.51 18.02 7.57
N LEU A 220 5.28 16.83 7.00
CA LEU A 220 5.33 15.59 7.76
C LEU A 220 6.76 15.26 8.21
N ASP A 221 6.89 14.71 9.42
CA ASP A 221 8.13 14.11 9.92
C ASP A 221 8.30 12.69 9.35
N ALA A 222 8.47 12.63 8.02
CA ALA A 222 8.48 11.43 7.21
C ALA A 222 9.50 11.51 6.07
N THR A 223 9.91 10.35 5.56
CA THR A 223 10.62 10.26 4.28
C THR A 223 9.67 10.59 3.15
N LEU A 224 10.00 11.56 2.29
CA LEU A 224 9.20 11.94 1.13
C LEU A 224 9.89 11.44 -0.15
N LEU A 225 9.18 10.64 -0.95
CA LEU A 225 9.67 10.01 -2.18
C LEU A 225 8.69 10.31 -3.32
N MET A 226 9.16 10.91 -4.42
CA MET A 226 8.36 10.96 -5.66
C MET A 226 8.49 9.62 -6.39
N GLU A 227 7.38 8.91 -6.61
CA GLU A 227 7.38 7.57 -7.23
C GLU A 227 7.24 7.61 -8.77
N HIS A 228 7.62 8.73 -9.36
CA HIS A 228 7.61 8.90 -10.80
C HIS A 228 8.84 9.68 -11.27
N PHE A 229 9.08 9.61 -12.58
CA PHE A 229 10.08 10.42 -13.24
C PHE A 229 9.58 10.79 -14.64
N HIS A 230 9.17 12.04 -14.81
CA HIS A 230 8.61 12.56 -16.07
C HIS A 230 9.60 13.43 -16.87
N GLY A 231 10.89 13.38 -16.50
CA GLY A 231 11.97 14.15 -17.13
C GLY A 231 12.51 15.26 -16.23
N VAL A 232 13.71 15.75 -16.55
CA VAL A 232 14.42 16.74 -15.72
C VAL A 232 13.68 18.07 -15.65
N ASP A 233 13.17 18.57 -16.78
CA ASP A 233 12.42 19.85 -16.82
C ASP A 233 11.16 19.81 -15.94
N ILE A 234 10.50 18.65 -15.87
CA ILE A 234 9.33 18.45 -15.00
C ILE A 234 9.77 18.41 -13.54
N LEU A 235 10.80 17.63 -13.22
CA LEU A 235 11.36 17.57 -11.86
C LEU A 235 11.77 18.96 -11.33
N GLU A 236 12.36 19.82 -12.17
CA GLU A 236 12.69 21.20 -11.80
C GLU A 236 11.43 22.00 -11.43
N GLY A 237 10.34 21.83 -12.19
CA GLY A 237 9.04 22.42 -11.89
C GLY A 237 8.43 21.90 -10.60
N GLU A 238 8.50 20.59 -10.36
CA GLU A 238 7.99 19.96 -9.13
C GLU A 238 8.74 20.45 -7.89
N LEU A 239 10.06 20.57 -7.97
CA LEU A 239 10.88 21.13 -6.89
C LEU A 239 10.52 22.60 -6.63
N ALA A 240 10.29 23.40 -7.67
CA ALA A 240 9.87 24.80 -7.52
C ALA A 240 8.46 24.90 -6.88
N PHE A 241 7.55 24.01 -7.26
CA PHE A 241 6.23 23.91 -6.62
C PHE A 241 6.38 23.53 -5.14
N ILE A 242 7.15 22.49 -4.83
CA ILE A 242 7.43 22.06 -3.46
C ILE A 242 7.97 23.24 -2.65
N ASP A 243 8.91 24.01 -3.17
CA ASP A 243 9.48 25.18 -2.47
C ASP A 243 8.42 26.26 -2.17
N SER A 244 7.41 26.41 -3.04
CA SER A 244 6.35 27.40 -2.91
C SER A 244 5.25 27.07 -1.90
N LEU A 245 5.12 25.79 -1.50
CA LEU A 245 4.10 25.29 -0.55
C LEU A 245 4.31 25.81 0.87
#